data_AF-A7T157-F1
#
_entry.id   AF-A7T157-F1
#
_cell.length_a   1.000
_cell.length_b   1.000
_cell.length_c   1.000
_cell.angle_alpha   90.00
_cell.angle_beta   90.00
_cell.angle_gamma   90.00
#
_symmetry.space_group_name_H-M   'P 1'
#
loop_
_entity.id
_entity.type
_entity.pdbx_description
1 polymer ?
#
loop_
_entity_poly.entity_id
_entity_poly.type
_entity_poly.pdbx_seq_one_letter_code
_entity_poly.pdbx_strand_id
1 'polypeptide(L)'
;MFFFSGERENAHRKAFTKWVNSKLADHPTEPCTIKDVVTDLQDGRMLLNLLEVLTRKKLKKEKGNLRVHKINNVERALVLLDECKIKLVGINGFDIVDGKHRVILGLLWSIILRFQVEEVMQQEVNAESAKSFTIEKRLLEWCRERLDGYDVEINDFSSSWQNGLAFSAILHSYNPEAFDYTEVKQMGTTERLEHAFQSAEDGFDVPRILDASDVNVPRPDKKLIILY
;
A
#
# COMPACT_ATOMS: atom_id res chain seq x y z
N MET A 1 11.36 12.78 -6.40
CA MET A 1 12.53 12.02 -5.91
C MET A 1 12.09 11.24 -4.68
N PHE A 2 12.24 9.91 -4.66
CA PHE A 2 11.72 9.09 -3.56
C PHE A 2 12.74 8.97 -2.42
N PHE A 3 12.58 9.80 -1.39
CA PHE A 3 13.39 9.74 -0.18
C PHE A 3 12.78 8.78 0.84
N PHE A 4 13.24 7.53 0.80
CA PHE A 4 13.12 6.60 1.92
C PHE A 4 14.41 6.69 2.76
N SER A 5 14.29 6.80 4.08
CA SER A 5 15.41 7.13 4.97
C SER A 5 15.34 6.34 6.29
N GLY A 6 16.36 5.52 6.55
CA GLY A 6 16.52 4.82 7.82
C GLY A 6 15.32 3.95 8.17
N GLU A 7 14.83 4.10 9.40
CA GLU A 7 13.71 3.31 9.98
C GLU A 7 12.46 3.31 9.10
N ARG A 8 12.13 4.44 8.45
CA ARG A 8 10.98 4.52 7.52
C ARG A 8 11.12 3.56 6.34
N GLU A 9 12.33 3.31 5.87
CA GLU A 9 12.55 2.36 4.78
C GLU A 9 12.20 0.92 5.19
N ASN A 10 12.42 0.55 6.46
CA ASN A 10 12.00 -0.74 7.00
C ASN A 10 10.47 -0.84 7.14
N ALA A 11 9.80 0.23 7.57
CA ALA A 11 8.33 0.27 7.60
C ALA A 11 7.72 0.14 6.19
N HIS A 12 8.25 0.87 5.20
CA HIS A 12 7.88 0.70 3.78
C HIS A 12 8.13 -0.72 3.28
N ARG A 13 9.28 -1.30 3.61
CA ARG A 13 9.66 -2.67 3.24
C ARG A 13 8.71 -3.73 3.83
N LYS A 14 8.32 -3.60 5.11
CA LYS A 14 7.29 -4.44 5.74
C LYS A 14 5.93 -4.28 5.03
N ALA A 15 5.41 -3.06 5.00
CA ALA A 15 4.05 -2.79 4.55
C ALA A 15 3.86 -3.15 3.08
N PHE A 16 4.84 -2.88 2.22
CA PHE A 16 4.79 -3.29 0.81
C PHE A 16 4.93 -4.82 0.66
N THR A 17 5.66 -5.52 1.54
CA THR A 17 5.70 -7.00 1.52
C THR A 17 4.35 -7.59 1.91
N LYS A 18 3.71 -7.07 2.96
CA LYS A 18 2.34 -7.47 3.35
C LYS A 18 1.31 -7.15 2.25
N TRP A 19 1.39 -5.97 1.63
CA TRP A 19 0.52 -5.55 0.53
C TRP A 19 0.72 -6.40 -0.74
N VAL A 20 1.96 -6.71 -1.13
CA VAL A 20 2.22 -7.61 -2.26
C VAL A 20 1.69 -9.02 -1.95
N ASN A 21 1.84 -9.52 -0.72
CA ASN A 21 1.27 -10.81 -0.32
C ASN A 21 -0.26 -10.83 -0.37
N SER A 22 -0.96 -9.77 0.06
CA SER A 22 -2.43 -9.74 0.00
C SER A 22 -2.96 -9.72 -1.42
N LYS A 23 -2.29 -9.04 -2.37
CA LYS A 23 -2.66 -9.14 -3.80
C LYS A 23 -2.26 -10.48 -4.42
N LEU A 24 -1.13 -11.08 -4.02
CA LEU A 24 -0.72 -12.38 -4.54
C LEU A 24 -1.56 -13.56 -4.02
N ALA A 25 -2.35 -13.37 -2.94
CA ALA A 25 -3.33 -14.34 -2.47
C ALA A 25 -4.45 -14.59 -3.51
N ASP A 26 -4.79 -13.57 -4.31
CA ASP A 26 -5.76 -13.66 -5.42
C ASP A 26 -5.20 -14.41 -6.66
N HIS A 27 -3.96 -14.89 -6.64
CA HIS A 27 -3.34 -15.50 -7.84
C HIS A 27 -3.92 -16.90 -8.13
N PRO A 28 -4.54 -17.12 -9.31
CA PRO A 28 -5.43 -18.27 -9.51
C PRO A 28 -4.74 -19.61 -9.76
N THR A 29 -3.39 -19.70 -9.77
CA THR A 29 -2.70 -20.96 -10.15
C THR A 29 -1.50 -21.37 -9.29
N GLU A 30 -0.90 -20.48 -8.50
CA GLU A 30 0.22 -20.81 -7.60
C GLU A 30 0.08 -20.00 -6.30
N PRO A 31 0.21 -20.61 -5.11
CA PRO A 31 0.24 -19.86 -3.85
C PRO A 31 1.53 -19.03 -3.78
N CYS A 32 1.40 -17.77 -4.14
CA CYS A 32 2.50 -16.84 -4.33
C CYS A 32 2.73 -16.02 -3.05
N THR A 33 3.79 -16.33 -2.29
CA THR A 33 4.18 -15.52 -1.13
C THR A 33 5.66 -15.11 -1.19
N ILE A 34 5.93 -13.89 -0.76
CA ILE A 34 7.25 -13.31 -0.59
C ILE A 34 7.52 -13.00 0.89
N LYS A 35 8.80 -13.03 1.28
CA LYS A 35 9.31 -12.67 2.60
C LYS A 35 9.90 -11.27 2.63
N ASP A 36 10.40 -10.79 1.49
CA ASP A 36 11.02 -9.48 1.35
C ASP A 36 10.93 -8.97 -0.10
N VAL A 37 10.22 -7.86 -0.31
CA VAL A 37 10.15 -7.19 -1.62
C VAL A 37 11.51 -6.85 -2.24
N VAL A 38 12.55 -6.62 -1.44
CA VAL A 38 13.88 -6.23 -1.93
C VAL A 38 14.67 -7.41 -2.50
N THR A 39 14.44 -8.63 -2.02
CA THR A 39 15.06 -9.86 -2.56
C THR A 39 14.18 -10.57 -3.56
N ASP A 40 12.88 -10.71 -3.27
CA ASP A 40 12.03 -11.69 -3.92
C ASP A 40 11.45 -11.19 -5.26
N LEU A 41 11.57 -9.88 -5.54
CA LEU A 41 11.23 -9.29 -6.83
C LEU A 41 12.40 -9.23 -7.83
N GLN A 42 13.64 -9.53 -7.40
CA GLN A 42 14.85 -9.36 -8.22
C GLN A 42 14.91 -10.26 -9.47
N ASP A 43 14.19 -11.38 -9.51
CA ASP A 43 14.12 -12.25 -10.69
C ASP A 43 13.01 -11.89 -11.69
N GLY A 44 12.22 -10.86 -11.35
CA GLY A 44 11.07 -10.36 -12.09
C GLY A 44 9.85 -11.29 -12.11
N ARG A 45 9.92 -12.53 -11.62
CA ARG A 45 8.79 -13.48 -11.68
C ARG A 45 7.69 -13.10 -10.72
N MET A 46 8.02 -12.83 -9.46
CA MET A 46 7.04 -12.39 -8.45
C MET A 46 6.45 -11.01 -8.80
N LEU A 47 7.23 -10.12 -9.42
CA LEU A 47 6.74 -8.86 -9.96
C LEU A 47 5.75 -9.10 -11.12
N LEU A 48 6.04 -10.02 -12.04
CA LEU A 48 5.08 -10.39 -13.09
C LEU A 48 3.82 -11.05 -12.50
N ASN A 49 3.91 -11.91 -11.48
CA ASN A 49 2.75 -12.50 -10.80
C ASN A 49 1.83 -11.42 -10.19
N LEU A 50 2.42 -10.40 -9.55
CA LEU A 50 1.68 -9.26 -9.02
C LEU A 50 0.94 -8.50 -10.13
N LEU A 51 1.61 -8.25 -11.27
CA LEU A 51 0.97 -7.58 -12.40
C LEU A 51 -0.07 -8.44 -13.11
N GLU A 52 0.03 -9.78 -13.06
CA GLU A 52 -1.04 -10.66 -13.55
C GLU A 52 -2.34 -10.48 -12.75
N VAL A 53 -2.25 -10.36 -11.42
CA VAL A 53 -3.42 -10.06 -10.58
C VAL A 53 -3.95 -8.66 -10.88
N LEU A 54 -3.10 -7.62 -10.73
CA LEU A 54 -3.52 -6.22 -10.82
C LEU A 54 -4.07 -5.84 -12.20
N THR A 55 -3.57 -6.43 -13.28
CA THR A 55 -4.06 -6.15 -14.65
C THR A 55 -5.05 -7.18 -15.18
N ARG A 56 -5.25 -8.31 -14.48
CA ARG A 56 -5.99 -9.50 -14.94
C ARG A 56 -5.52 -10.07 -16.29
N LYS A 57 -4.32 -9.69 -16.77
CA LYS A 57 -3.64 -10.22 -17.97
C LYS A 57 -2.73 -11.40 -17.57
N LYS A 58 -2.62 -12.44 -18.41
CA LYS A 58 -1.62 -13.53 -18.21
C LYS A 58 -0.28 -13.17 -18.86
N LEU A 59 0.84 -13.34 -18.15
CA LEU A 59 2.15 -12.83 -18.55
C LEU A 59 3.21 -13.93 -18.70
N LYS A 60 4.03 -13.83 -19.76
CA LYS A 60 5.09 -14.80 -20.04
C LYS A 60 6.32 -14.55 -19.14
N LYS A 61 6.69 -15.56 -18.36
CA LYS A 61 7.83 -15.56 -17.43
C LYS A 61 8.95 -16.45 -17.97
N GLU A 62 10.20 -16.02 -17.84
CA GLU A 62 11.37 -16.81 -18.24
C GLU A 62 11.84 -17.72 -17.10
N LYS A 63 12.00 -19.00 -17.43
CA LYS A 63 12.27 -20.10 -16.49
C LYS A 63 13.75 -20.30 -16.17
N GLY A 64 14.66 -19.61 -16.86
CA GLY A 64 16.09 -19.65 -16.59
C GLY A 64 16.50 -18.74 -15.44
N ASN A 65 17.65 -19.02 -14.82
CA ASN A 65 18.12 -18.32 -13.60
C ASN A 65 19.31 -17.37 -13.83
N LEU A 66 19.92 -17.37 -15.03
CA LEU A 66 20.98 -16.40 -15.41
C LEU A 66 20.45 -14.94 -15.34
N ARG A 67 21.31 -13.97 -15.04
CA ARG A 67 20.97 -12.53 -14.91
C ARG A 67 20.19 -11.97 -16.11
N VAL A 68 20.45 -12.45 -17.33
CA VAL A 68 19.69 -12.06 -18.54
C VAL A 68 18.20 -12.41 -18.44
N HIS A 69 17.83 -13.59 -17.92
CA HIS A 69 16.41 -13.96 -17.76
C HIS A 69 15.71 -13.10 -16.69
N LYS A 70 16.44 -12.74 -15.62
CA LYS A 70 15.95 -11.82 -14.59
C LYS A 70 15.65 -10.45 -15.21
N ILE A 71 16.60 -9.90 -15.97
CA ILE A 71 16.43 -8.64 -16.72
C ILE A 71 15.23 -8.74 -17.66
N ASN A 72 15.14 -9.79 -18.48
CA ASN A 72 14.03 -9.97 -19.43
C ASN A 72 12.64 -10.04 -18.74
N ASN A 73 12.56 -10.60 -17.53
CA ASN A 73 11.31 -10.61 -16.75
C ASN A 73 10.99 -9.22 -16.19
N VAL A 74 11.99 -8.52 -15.63
CA VAL A 74 11.81 -7.18 -15.06
C VAL A 74 11.47 -6.16 -16.15
N GLU A 75 12.20 -6.12 -17.27
CA GLU A 75 11.90 -5.22 -18.39
C GLU A 75 10.50 -5.45 -18.95
N ARG A 76 10.04 -6.72 -19.02
CA ARG A 76 8.67 -7.06 -19.42
C ARG A 76 7.61 -6.53 -18.44
N ALA A 77 7.92 -6.45 -17.15
CA ALA A 77 7.08 -5.78 -16.18
C ALA A 77 7.12 -4.25 -16.37
N LEU A 78 8.30 -3.65 -16.58
CA LEU A 78 8.44 -2.20 -16.81
C LEU A 78 7.67 -1.72 -18.06
N VAL A 79 7.71 -2.49 -19.16
CA VAL A 79 6.92 -2.20 -20.38
C VAL A 79 5.41 -2.18 -20.08
N LEU A 80 4.89 -3.17 -19.35
CA LEU A 80 3.47 -3.23 -18.97
C LEU A 80 3.08 -2.08 -18.02
N LEU A 81 3.99 -1.59 -17.20
CA LEU A 81 3.74 -0.45 -16.31
C LEU A 81 3.63 0.87 -17.10
N ASP A 82 4.39 1.04 -18.18
CA ASP A 82 4.22 2.18 -19.10
C ASP A 82 2.94 2.10 -19.95
N GLU A 83 2.52 0.88 -20.35
CA GLU A 83 1.18 0.66 -20.90
C GLU A 83 0.09 1.18 -19.93
N CYS A 84 0.21 0.85 -18.64
CA CYS A 84 -0.66 1.31 -17.55
C CYS A 84 -0.46 2.79 -17.13
N LYS A 85 0.42 3.53 -17.83
CA LYS A 85 0.73 4.98 -17.64
C LYS A 85 1.43 5.34 -16.32
N ILE A 86 2.14 4.39 -15.73
CA ILE A 86 2.92 4.59 -14.50
C ILE A 86 4.25 5.28 -14.84
N LYS A 87 4.56 6.36 -14.12
CA LYS A 87 5.75 7.20 -14.39
C LYS A 87 7.00 6.61 -13.74
N LEU A 88 7.71 5.76 -14.48
CA LEU A 88 8.95 5.05 -14.08
C LEU A 88 10.20 5.95 -13.94
N VAL A 89 10.05 7.16 -13.40
CA VAL A 89 11.13 8.16 -13.31
C VAL A 89 12.23 7.72 -12.35
N GLY A 90 13.40 7.36 -12.88
CA GLY A 90 14.53 6.84 -12.10
C GLY A 90 14.39 5.36 -11.74
N ILE A 91 13.52 4.62 -12.43
CA ILE A 91 13.43 3.15 -12.35
C ILE A 91 14.19 2.55 -13.54
N ASN A 92 14.86 1.42 -13.32
CA ASN A 92 15.75 0.76 -14.27
C ASN A 92 15.80 -0.75 -13.94
N GLY A 93 15.68 -1.62 -14.94
CA GLY A 93 15.61 -3.07 -14.69
C GLY A 93 16.88 -3.64 -14.09
N PHE A 94 18.06 -3.14 -14.49
CA PHE A 94 19.34 -3.54 -13.89
C PHE A 94 19.38 -3.25 -12.39
N ASP A 95 18.87 -2.10 -11.95
CA ASP A 95 18.88 -1.69 -10.54
C ASP A 95 17.92 -2.52 -9.67
N ILE A 96 16.84 -3.05 -10.27
CA ILE A 96 15.92 -4.00 -9.62
C ILE A 96 16.58 -5.39 -9.51
N VAL A 97 17.19 -5.87 -10.59
CA VAL A 97 17.87 -7.19 -10.63
C VAL A 97 19.09 -7.24 -9.71
N ASP A 98 19.78 -6.11 -9.53
CA ASP A 98 20.91 -5.94 -8.61
C ASP A 98 20.47 -5.52 -7.19
N GLY A 99 19.16 -5.56 -6.88
CA GLY A 99 18.65 -5.46 -5.50
C GLY A 99 18.65 -4.07 -4.87
N LYS A 100 18.63 -2.98 -5.66
CA LYS A 100 18.67 -1.61 -5.12
C LYS A 100 17.34 -1.22 -4.49
N HIS A 101 17.19 -1.56 -3.21
CA HIS A 101 16.10 -1.23 -2.28
C HIS A 101 15.31 0.04 -2.62
N ARG A 102 15.95 1.23 -2.72
CA ARG A 102 15.25 2.50 -3.05
C ARG A 102 14.55 2.52 -4.40
N VAL A 103 15.09 1.84 -5.42
CA VAL A 103 14.47 1.70 -6.74
C VAL A 103 13.28 0.75 -6.66
N ILE A 104 13.43 -0.38 -5.95
CA ILE A 104 12.36 -1.37 -5.77
C ILE A 104 11.18 -0.78 -4.98
N LEU A 105 11.44 -0.06 -3.88
CA LEU A 105 10.40 0.63 -3.11
C LEU A 105 9.80 1.83 -3.88
N GLY A 106 10.59 2.51 -4.72
CA GLY A 106 10.08 3.56 -5.61
C GLY A 106 9.15 3.02 -6.71
N LEU A 107 9.50 1.86 -7.27
CA LEU A 107 8.66 1.12 -8.22
C LEU A 107 7.37 0.65 -7.57
N LEU A 108 7.45 -0.06 -6.44
CA LEU A 108 6.27 -0.56 -5.72
C LEU A 108 5.33 0.56 -5.31
N TRP A 109 5.84 1.66 -4.77
CA TRP A 109 5.02 2.84 -4.48
C TRP A 109 4.29 3.38 -5.73
N SER A 110 4.92 3.32 -6.90
CA SER A 110 4.33 3.80 -8.16
C SER A 110 3.26 2.83 -8.70
N ILE A 111 3.40 1.53 -8.44
CA ILE A 111 2.37 0.50 -8.71
C ILE A 111 1.18 0.69 -7.76
N ILE A 112 1.47 0.77 -6.45
CA ILE A 112 0.51 0.99 -5.37
C ILE A 112 -0.34 2.24 -5.63
N LEU A 113 0.31 3.37 -5.93
CA LEU A 113 -0.38 4.63 -6.21
C LEU A 113 -1.36 4.47 -7.38
N ARG A 114 -0.97 3.78 -8.45
CA ARG A 114 -1.78 3.61 -9.66
C ARG A 114 -2.96 2.62 -9.49
N PHE A 115 -2.76 1.50 -8.79
CA PHE A 115 -3.72 0.40 -8.74
C PHE A 115 -4.56 0.32 -7.46
N GLN A 116 -4.10 0.89 -6.34
CA GLN A 116 -4.91 0.98 -5.12
C GLN A 116 -5.51 2.39 -4.96
N VAL A 117 -4.69 3.44 -5.05
CA VAL A 117 -5.13 4.79 -4.66
C VAL A 117 -5.78 5.56 -5.82
N GLU A 118 -5.18 5.56 -7.01
CA GLU A 118 -5.71 6.23 -8.20
C GLU A 118 -6.99 5.57 -8.74
N GLU A 119 -7.14 4.25 -8.58
CA GLU A 119 -8.26 3.50 -9.17
C GLU A 119 -9.58 3.72 -8.41
N VAL A 120 -9.56 3.63 -7.07
CA VAL A 120 -10.72 3.96 -6.22
C VAL A 120 -11.17 5.41 -6.46
N MET A 121 -10.22 6.34 -6.50
CA MET A 121 -10.46 7.79 -6.71
C MET A 121 -10.95 8.16 -8.12
N GLN A 122 -10.98 7.21 -9.06
CA GLN A 122 -11.58 7.33 -10.39
C GLN A 122 -12.99 6.72 -10.46
N GLN A 123 -13.36 5.82 -9.55
CA GLN A 123 -14.71 5.24 -9.49
C GLN A 123 -15.72 6.25 -8.91
N GLU A 124 -15.30 7.13 -8.00
CA GLU A 124 -16.15 8.18 -7.44
C GLU A 124 -16.29 9.42 -8.36
N VAL A 125 -15.37 9.64 -9.33
CA VAL A 125 -15.39 10.85 -10.18
C VAL A 125 -14.88 10.58 -11.60
N ASN A 126 -15.70 10.97 -12.60
CA ASN A 126 -15.34 11.02 -14.03
C ASN A 126 -14.21 12.04 -14.32
N ALA A 127 -12.98 11.75 -13.91
CA ALA A 127 -11.84 12.67 -14.00
C ALA A 127 -10.55 11.94 -14.43
N GLU A 128 -10.14 12.15 -15.68
CA GLU A 128 -8.89 11.58 -16.21
C GLU A 128 -7.65 12.15 -15.50
N SER A 129 -6.78 11.28 -15.00
CA SER A 129 -5.45 11.60 -14.44
C SER A 129 -5.42 12.57 -13.24
N ALA A 130 -6.05 12.16 -12.12
CA ALA A 130 -5.84 12.81 -10.83
C ALA A 130 -4.34 12.85 -10.47
N LYS A 131 -3.82 14.04 -10.10
CA LYS A 131 -2.43 14.17 -9.60
C LYS A 131 -2.37 13.71 -8.15
N SER A 132 -1.23 13.18 -7.70
CA SER A 132 -1.04 12.72 -6.30
C SER A 132 -1.46 13.72 -5.21
N PHE A 133 -1.32 15.03 -5.43
CA PHE A 133 -1.84 16.07 -4.53
C PHE A 133 -3.38 16.19 -4.54
N THR A 134 -4.01 16.00 -5.71
CA THR A 134 -5.49 15.95 -5.85
C THR A 134 -6.06 14.72 -5.17
N ILE A 135 -5.37 13.58 -5.26
CA ILE A 135 -5.73 12.32 -4.59
C ILE A 135 -5.69 12.49 -3.08
N GLU A 136 -4.57 12.99 -2.54
CA GLU A 136 -4.42 13.28 -1.12
C GLU A 136 -5.52 14.22 -0.62
N LYS A 137 -5.78 15.31 -1.36
CA LYS A 137 -6.82 16.26 -0.98
C LYS A 137 -8.20 15.59 -0.95
N ARG A 138 -8.57 14.80 -1.97
CA ARG A 138 -9.87 14.10 -2.03
C ARG A 138 -10.04 13.07 -0.92
N LEU A 139 -9.01 12.25 -0.65
CA LEU A 139 -9.05 11.29 0.45
C LEU A 139 -9.20 12.01 1.81
N LEU A 140 -8.59 13.19 1.98
CA LEU A 140 -8.73 14.00 3.19
C LEU A 140 -10.13 14.61 3.32
N GLU A 141 -10.75 15.03 2.21
CA GLU A 141 -12.15 15.47 2.16
C GLU A 141 -13.09 14.30 2.50
N TRP A 142 -12.92 13.13 1.88
CA TRP A 142 -13.65 11.90 2.18
C TRP A 142 -13.53 11.47 3.66
N CYS A 143 -12.33 11.51 4.25
CA CYS A 143 -12.12 11.20 5.66
C CYS A 143 -12.89 12.15 6.59
N ARG A 144 -12.98 13.44 6.23
CA ARG A 144 -13.72 14.44 7.02
C ARG A 144 -15.23 14.27 6.89
N GLU A 145 -15.73 14.03 5.68
CA GLU A 145 -17.15 13.76 5.43
C GLU A 145 -17.61 12.45 6.11
N ARG A 146 -16.77 11.40 6.10
CA ARG A 146 -17.03 10.13 6.77
C ARG A 146 -17.01 10.23 8.31
N LEU A 147 -16.29 11.20 8.86
CA LEU A 147 -16.10 11.42 10.29
C LEU A 147 -16.93 12.58 10.86
N ASP A 148 -17.89 13.12 10.12
CA ASP A 148 -18.86 14.06 10.69
C ASP A 148 -19.62 13.41 11.86
N GLY A 149 -19.84 14.19 12.91
CA GLY A 149 -20.37 13.71 14.20
C GLY A 149 -19.37 12.99 15.12
N TYR A 150 -18.13 12.72 14.70
CA TYR A 150 -17.08 12.17 15.56
C TYR A 150 -16.17 13.28 16.12
N ASP A 151 -15.69 13.08 17.36
CA ASP A 151 -14.71 13.95 18.04
C ASP A 151 -13.28 13.66 17.54
N VAL A 152 -13.05 13.81 16.24
CA VAL A 152 -11.80 13.46 15.55
C VAL A 152 -11.48 14.45 14.41
N GLU A 153 -10.43 15.26 14.56
CA GLU A 153 -10.01 16.23 13.54
C GLU A 153 -8.90 15.69 12.63
N ILE A 154 -9.23 15.37 11.37
CA ILE A 154 -8.25 14.96 10.36
C ILE A 154 -7.75 16.16 9.55
N ASN A 155 -6.46 16.47 9.66
CA ASN A 155 -5.80 17.57 8.95
C ASN A 155 -4.60 17.14 8.11
N ASP A 156 -4.09 15.92 8.33
CA ASP A 156 -3.04 15.29 7.56
C ASP A 156 -3.24 13.78 7.48
N PHE A 157 -2.32 13.08 6.82
CA PHE A 157 -2.17 11.62 6.89
C PHE A 157 -0.94 11.25 7.73
N SER A 158 -0.76 11.86 8.90
CA SER A 158 0.42 11.64 9.75
C SER A 158 0.03 11.84 11.23
N SER A 159 0.04 13.08 11.71
CA SER A 159 -0.24 13.45 13.10
C SER A 159 -1.68 13.11 13.52
N SER A 160 -2.66 13.37 12.66
CA SER A 160 -4.09 13.12 12.94
C SER A 160 -4.44 11.64 13.14
N TRP A 161 -3.56 10.73 12.73
CA TRP A 161 -3.77 9.27 12.78
C TRP A 161 -2.94 8.59 13.88
N GLN A 162 -1.95 9.29 14.44
CA GLN A 162 -1.02 8.76 15.45
C GLN A 162 -1.74 8.18 16.68
N ASN A 163 -2.88 8.78 17.08
CA ASN A 163 -3.62 8.39 18.27
C ASN A 163 -4.59 7.19 18.05
N GLY A 164 -4.74 6.69 16.82
CA GLY A 164 -5.62 5.58 16.45
C GLY A 164 -7.13 5.90 16.33
N LEU A 165 -7.62 7.05 16.82
CA LEU A 165 -9.05 7.37 16.83
C LEU A 165 -9.65 7.45 15.42
N ALA A 166 -8.88 7.93 14.45
CA ALA A 166 -9.28 8.04 13.05
C ALA A 166 -9.67 6.69 12.44
N PHE A 167 -8.83 5.65 12.61
CA PHE A 167 -9.11 4.31 12.10
C PHE A 167 -10.34 3.70 12.76
N SER A 168 -10.42 3.75 14.10
CA SER A 168 -11.57 3.24 14.86
C SER A 168 -12.88 3.94 14.46
N ALA A 169 -12.86 5.26 14.25
CA ALA A 169 -14.05 6.02 13.90
C ALA A 169 -14.52 5.71 12.47
N ILE A 170 -13.60 5.53 11.51
CA ILE A 170 -13.95 5.08 10.15
C ILE A 170 -14.62 3.70 10.22
N LEU A 171 -14.04 2.72 10.93
CA LEU A 171 -14.61 1.38 11.03
C LEU A 171 -16.00 1.39 11.70
N HIS A 172 -16.16 2.12 12.80
CA HIS A 172 -17.44 2.31 13.49
C HIS A 172 -18.49 3.02 12.61
N SER A 173 -18.07 3.95 11.75
CA SER A 173 -18.98 4.62 10.80
C SER A 173 -19.48 3.73 9.65
N TYR A 174 -18.90 2.55 9.46
CA TYR A 174 -19.39 1.50 8.56
C TYR A 174 -20.17 0.42 9.31
N ASN A 175 -19.77 0.07 10.54
CA ASN A 175 -20.47 -0.89 11.40
C ASN A 175 -20.44 -0.46 12.88
N PRO A 176 -21.44 0.31 13.36
CA PRO A 176 -21.49 0.78 14.75
C PRO A 176 -21.61 -0.37 15.77
N GLU A 177 -22.22 -1.49 15.39
CA GLU A 177 -22.43 -2.66 16.26
C GLU A 177 -21.14 -3.50 16.45
N ALA A 178 -20.01 -3.11 15.83
CA ALA A 178 -18.75 -3.86 15.91
C ALA A 178 -18.04 -3.72 17.26
N PHE A 179 -18.13 -2.54 17.91
CA PHE A 179 -17.48 -2.22 19.20
C PHE A 179 -17.98 -0.87 19.74
N ASP A 180 -17.98 -0.66 21.06
CA ASP A 180 -18.30 0.67 21.62
C ASP A 180 -17.14 1.65 21.42
N TYR A 181 -17.35 2.65 20.56
CA TYR A 181 -16.40 3.74 20.34
C TYR A 181 -16.04 4.54 21.62
N THR A 182 -16.89 4.48 22.65
CA THR A 182 -16.68 5.10 23.97
C THR A 182 -15.63 4.38 24.80
N GLU A 183 -15.58 3.05 24.75
CA GLU A 183 -14.51 2.25 25.35
C GLU A 183 -13.20 2.42 24.57
N VAL A 184 -13.28 2.41 23.23
CA VAL A 184 -12.12 2.63 22.36
C VAL A 184 -11.45 3.99 22.61
N LYS A 185 -12.22 5.05 22.92
CA LYS A 185 -11.67 6.36 23.35
C LYS A 185 -10.89 6.32 24.67
N GLN A 186 -11.06 5.31 25.50
CA GLN A 186 -10.37 5.15 26.78
C GLN A 186 -9.11 4.25 26.70
N MET A 187 -9.01 3.40 25.66
CA MET A 187 -7.84 2.54 25.40
C MET A 187 -6.53 3.33 25.26
N GLY A 188 -5.40 2.66 25.53
CA GLY A 188 -4.07 3.18 25.24
C GLY A 188 -3.81 3.30 23.73
N THR A 189 -2.99 4.25 23.28
CA THR A 189 -2.77 4.49 21.83
C THR A 189 -2.36 3.24 21.05
N THR A 190 -1.41 2.44 21.56
CA THR A 190 -0.97 1.20 20.89
C THR A 190 -2.10 0.17 20.84
N GLU A 191 -2.82 -0.02 21.96
CA GLU A 191 -3.96 -0.93 22.08
C GLU A 191 -5.10 -0.54 21.12
N ARG A 192 -5.42 0.75 21.02
CA ARG A 192 -6.41 1.28 20.06
C ARG A 192 -6.01 1.01 18.61
N LEU A 193 -4.73 1.20 18.26
CA LEU A 193 -4.23 0.93 16.92
C LEU A 193 -4.28 -0.57 16.59
N GLU A 194 -3.83 -1.43 17.52
CA GLU A 194 -3.93 -2.88 17.39
C GLU A 194 -5.40 -3.33 17.22
N HIS A 195 -6.32 -2.82 18.05
CA HIS A 195 -7.74 -3.09 17.95
C HIS A 195 -8.33 -2.62 16.61
N ALA A 196 -8.05 -1.38 16.18
CA ALA A 196 -8.55 -0.87 14.92
C ALA A 196 -8.08 -1.72 13.74
N PHE A 197 -6.79 -2.11 13.73
CA PHE A 197 -6.24 -2.94 12.68
C PHE A 197 -6.80 -4.38 12.69
N GLN A 198 -7.12 -4.92 13.87
CA GLN A 198 -7.77 -6.23 14.00
C GLN A 198 -9.23 -6.18 13.53
N SER A 199 -10.01 -5.18 13.97
CA SER A 199 -11.41 -4.99 13.52
C SER A 199 -11.54 -4.72 12.01
N ALA A 200 -10.53 -4.12 11.39
CA ALA A 200 -10.46 -3.93 9.94
C ALA A 200 -10.22 -5.24 9.19
N GLU A 201 -9.36 -6.11 9.72
CA GLU A 201 -9.05 -7.42 9.13
C GLU A 201 -10.23 -8.39 9.32
N ASP A 202 -10.75 -8.55 10.54
CA ASP A 202 -11.85 -9.48 10.87
C ASP A 202 -13.22 -9.03 10.34
N GLY A 203 -13.46 -7.72 10.23
CA GLY A 203 -14.78 -7.15 9.90
C GLY A 203 -14.96 -6.70 8.45
N PHE A 204 -13.87 -6.48 7.72
CA PHE A 204 -13.89 -5.83 6.40
C PHE A 204 -12.86 -6.42 5.39
N ASP A 205 -12.21 -7.54 5.71
CA ASP A 205 -11.14 -8.16 4.91
C ASP A 205 -9.96 -7.21 4.59
N VAL A 206 -9.75 -6.15 5.37
CA VAL A 206 -8.69 -5.16 5.12
C VAL A 206 -7.36 -5.71 5.64
N PRO A 207 -6.40 -6.07 4.77
CA PRO A 207 -5.19 -6.78 5.18
C PRO A 207 -4.32 -5.89 6.06
N ARG A 208 -3.86 -6.43 7.20
CA ARG A 208 -3.14 -5.69 8.24
C ARG A 208 -1.70 -5.33 7.85
N ILE A 209 -1.54 -4.39 6.91
CA ILE A 209 -0.23 -3.98 6.38
C ILE A 209 0.61 -3.13 7.35
N LEU A 210 -0.01 -2.51 8.37
CA LEU A 210 0.66 -1.71 9.40
C LEU A 210 0.79 -2.48 10.72
N ASP A 211 1.85 -2.20 11.49
CA ASP A 211 1.94 -2.54 12.90
C ASP A 211 1.65 -1.28 13.74
N ALA A 212 1.10 -1.37 14.96
CA ALA A 212 0.83 -0.16 15.76
C ALA A 212 2.09 0.66 16.07
N SER A 213 3.28 0.05 16.03
CA SER A 213 4.57 0.72 16.15
C SER A 213 5.04 1.49 14.91
N ASP A 214 4.44 1.27 13.74
CA ASP A 214 4.68 2.09 12.54
C ASP A 214 3.87 3.42 12.60
N VAL A 215 2.84 3.49 13.48
CA VAL A 215 1.90 4.61 13.61
C VAL A 215 1.98 5.33 14.96
N ASN A 216 2.27 4.65 16.08
CA ASN A 216 2.47 5.29 17.39
C ASN A 216 3.89 5.90 17.50
N VAL A 217 4.21 6.83 16.59
CA VAL A 217 5.49 7.55 16.50
C VAL A 217 5.22 9.05 16.26
N PRO A 218 6.11 9.98 16.69
CA PRO A 218 5.83 11.43 16.64
C PRO A 218 5.57 12.04 15.25
N ARG A 219 5.80 11.28 14.16
CA ARG A 219 5.44 11.68 12.79
C ARG A 219 5.32 10.44 11.88
N PRO A 220 4.15 9.78 11.84
CA PRO A 220 3.91 8.58 11.05
C PRO A 220 4.19 8.78 9.56
N ASP A 221 4.58 7.73 8.84
CA ASP A 221 4.89 7.88 7.43
C ASP A 221 3.60 8.03 6.59
N LYS A 222 3.44 9.24 6.05
CA LYS A 222 2.28 9.65 5.25
C LYS A 222 1.91 8.72 4.11
N LYS A 223 2.87 8.05 3.49
CA LYS A 223 2.57 7.11 2.41
C LYS A 223 1.97 5.80 2.91
N LEU A 224 2.26 5.41 4.14
CA LEU A 224 1.71 4.20 4.76
C LEU A 224 0.28 4.45 5.26
N ILE A 225 0.02 5.63 5.83
CA ILE A 225 -1.34 6.06 6.23
C ILE A 225 -2.26 6.28 5.01
N ILE A 226 -1.73 6.67 3.84
CA ILE A 226 -2.51 6.80 2.58
C ILE A 226 -2.73 5.44 1.87
N LEU A 227 -1.96 4.41 2.22
CA LEU A 227 -2.03 3.08 1.59
C LEU A 227 -3.02 2.15 2.29
N TYR A 228 -3.22 2.34 3.59
CA TYR A 228 -4.10 1.55 4.44
C TYR A 228 -5.49 2.17 4.48
#